data_AF-A0AAW2F4Y3-F1
#
_entry.id   AF-A0AAW2F4Y3-F1
#
_cell.length_a   1.000
_cell.length_b   1.000
_cell.length_c   1.000
_cell.angle_alpha   90.00
_cell.angle_beta   90.00
_cell.angle_gamma   90.00
#
_symmetry.space_group_name_H-M   'P 1'
#
loop_
_entity.id
_entity.type
_entity.pdbx_description
1 polymer ?
#
loop_
_entity_poly.entity_id
_entity_poly.type
_entity_poly.pdbx_seq_one_letter_code
_entity_poly.pdbx_strand_id
1 'polypeptide(L)'
;MFSLISECADNLIQYMEKIASKNEPVECRDLTAKYTTDVIGSCAFGIETNALSNENSEFRRMGRKIFAPTWKSMLRNKLRDFFPWFYQMLGYVLPQTEVDKFFIRVVVETMDYREKNNIIRNDFIDTLRELKKHPEKMANIEITESLLASQAFVFFLAGFETSSTTISNALYELALNPNIQDKLRNEINEYHVKYNGDLTYDIIKKMDYLDKVFKGTL
;
A
#
# COMPACT_ATOMS: atom_id res chain seq x y z
N MET A 1 -11.18 3.23 8.47
CA MET A 1 -10.13 2.38 7.86
C MET A 1 -10.35 0.89 8.13
N PHE A 2 -10.57 0.44 9.37
CA PHE A 2 -10.74 -1.00 9.67
C PHE A 2 -11.74 -1.72 8.76
N SER A 3 -12.94 -1.17 8.56
CA SER A 3 -13.96 -1.74 7.67
C SER A 3 -13.47 -1.92 6.22
N LEU A 4 -12.74 -0.94 5.69
CA LEU A 4 -12.16 -1.00 4.34
C LEU A 4 -11.08 -2.09 4.24
N ILE A 5 -10.25 -2.25 5.27
CA ILE A 5 -9.25 -3.32 5.34
C ILE A 5 -9.93 -4.69 5.37
N SER A 6 -11.02 -4.81 6.15
CA SER A 6 -11.83 -6.03 6.22
C SER A 6 -12.46 -6.37 4.87
N GLU A 7 -13.04 -5.39 4.17
CA GLU A 7 -13.60 -5.57 2.83
C GLU A 7 -12.53 -6.03 1.82
N CYS A 8 -11.33 -5.46 1.86
CA CYS A 8 -10.21 -5.94 1.05
C CYS A 8 -9.80 -7.38 1.42
N ALA A 9 -9.91 -7.77 2.70
CA ALA A 9 -9.61 -9.12 3.15
C ALA A 9 -10.66 -10.13 2.68
N ASP A 10 -11.94 -9.75 2.67
CA ASP A 10 -13.01 -10.58 2.11
C ASP A 10 -12.79 -10.82 0.60
N ASN A 11 -12.39 -9.78 -0.14
CA ASN A 11 -12.01 -9.90 -1.55
C ASN A 11 -10.79 -10.82 -1.75
N LEU A 12 -9.81 -10.76 -0.84
CA LEU A 12 -8.66 -11.66 -0.85
C LEU A 12 -9.08 -13.12 -0.63
N ILE A 13 -9.99 -13.38 0.31
CA ILE A 13 -10.51 -14.74 0.58
C ILE A 13 -11.17 -15.31 -0.69
N GLN A 14 -12.07 -14.54 -1.31
CA GLN A 14 -12.74 -14.95 -2.56
C GLN A 14 -11.74 -15.20 -3.71
N TYR A 15 -10.68 -14.40 -3.80
CA TYR A 15 -9.62 -14.61 -4.78
C TYR A 15 -8.81 -15.88 -4.47
N MET A 16 -8.47 -16.10 -3.19
CA MET A 16 -7.74 -17.27 -2.72
C MET A 16 -8.49 -18.57 -3.00
N GLU A 17 -9.82 -18.61 -2.81
CA GLU A 17 -10.65 -19.77 -3.15
C GLU A 17 -10.54 -20.16 -4.63
N LYS A 18 -10.56 -19.15 -5.54
CA LYS A 18 -10.45 -19.36 -6.99
C LYS A 18 -9.08 -19.85 -7.45
N ILE A 19 -8.00 -19.43 -6.78
CA ILE A 19 -6.65 -19.89 -7.14
C ILE A 19 -6.32 -21.23 -6.46
N ALA A 20 -6.81 -21.47 -5.24
CA ALA A 20 -6.64 -22.74 -4.55
C ALA A 20 -7.34 -23.89 -5.29
N SER A 21 -8.48 -23.64 -5.93
CA SER A 21 -9.18 -24.65 -6.73
C SER A 21 -8.39 -25.15 -7.94
N LYS A 22 -7.34 -24.44 -8.36
CA LYS A 22 -6.45 -24.86 -9.47
C LYS A 22 -5.39 -25.85 -9.02
N ASN A 23 -5.15 -25.98 -7.71
CA ASN A 23 -4.13 -26.86 -7.12
C ASN A 23 -2.71 -26.59 -7.67
N GLU A 24 -2.41 -25.32 -7.96
CA GLU A 24 -1.10 -24.85 -8.43
C GLU A 24 -0.38 -24.10 -7.30
N PRO A 25 0.97 -24.04 -7.31
CA PRO A 25 1.72 -23.21 -6.38
C PRO A 25 1.30 -21.74 -6.44
N VAL A 26 1.04 -21.15 -5.27
CA VAL A 26 0.66 -19.74 -5.16
C VAL A 26 1.90 -18.89 -4.89
N GLU A 27 2.11 -17.86 -5.70
CA GLU A 27 3.14 -16.86 -5.45
C GLU A 27 2.65 -15.89 -4.36
N CYS A 28 3.07 -16.13 -3.12
CA CYS A 28 2.59 -15.39 -1.95
C CYS A 28 2.99 -13.91 -1.95
N ARG A 29 4.11 -13.52 -2.58
CA ARG A 29 4.57 -12.13 -2.61
C ARG A 29 3.72 -11.28 -3.54
N ASP A 30 3.29 -11.82 -4.67
CA ASP A 30 2.38 -11.16 -5.61
C ASP A 30 0.96 -11.14 -5.05
N LEU A 31 0.50 -12.22 -4.41
CA LEU A 31 -0.80 -12.26 -3.73
C LEU A 31 -0.91 -11.17 -2.66
N THR A 32 0.07 -11.10 -1.75
CA THR A 32 0.08 -10.12 -0.66
C THR A 32 0.30 -8.71 -1.19
N ALA A 33 1.09 -8.51 -2.25
CA ALA A 33 1.24 -7.20 -2.89
C ALA A 33 -0.04 -6.71 -3.57
N LYS A 34 -0.84 -7.60 -4.17
CA LYS A 34 -2.18 -7.26 -4.70
C LYS A 34 -3.09 -6.80 -3.55
N TYR A 35 -3.16 -7.57 -2.47
CA TYR A 35 -3.95 -7.23 -1.28
C TYR A 35 -3.55 -5.88 -0.67
N THR A 36 -2.26 -5.65 -0.41
CA THR A 36 -1.81 -4.40 0.23
C THR A 36 -1.96 -3.19 -0.68
N THR A 37 -1.89 -3.38 -2.01
CA THR A 37 -2.23 -2.34 -2.99
C THR A 37 -3.70 -1.93 -2.87
N ASP A 38 -4.62 -2.89 -2.78
CA ASP A 38 -6.05 -2.62 -2.61
C ASP A 38 -6.34 -1.94 -1.26
N VAL A 39 -5.67 -2.38 -0.18
CA VAL A 39 -5.80 -1.76 1.14
C VAL A 39 -5.36 -0.29 1.13
N ILE A 40 -4.17 0.02 0.61
CA ILE A 40 -3.68 1.41 0.61
C ILE A 40 -4.48 2.28 -0.37
N GLY A 41 -4.89 1.73 -1.53
CA GLY A 41 -5.75 2.41 -2.49
C GLY A 41 -7.09 2.80 -1.88
N SER A 42 -7.75 1.88 -1.19
CA SER A 42 -9.05 2.13 -0.54
C SER A 42 -8.94 3.06 0.68
N CYS A 43 -7.93 2.85 1.53
CA CYS A 43 -7.80 3.59 2.80
C CYS A 43 -7.22 5.00 2.62
N ALA A 44 -6.17 5.17 1.83
CA ALA A 44 -5.48 6.45 1.69
C ALA A 44 -6.02 7.28 0.51
N PHE A 45 -6.31 6.63 -0.62
CA PHE A 45 -6.73 7.31 -1.85
C PHE A 45 -8.26 7.33 -2.03
N GLY A 46 -8.97 6.44 -1.33
CA GLY A 46 -10.41 6.25 -1.54
C GLY A 46 -10.75 5.75 -2.94
N ILE A 47 -9.84 5.00 -3.56
CA ILE A 47 -9.97 4.47 -4.92
C ILE A 47 -9.97 2.94 -4.86
N GLU A 48 -10.92 2.32 -5.56
CA GLU A 48 -10.93 0.87 -5.76
C GLU A 48 -9.91 0.49 -6.85
N THR A 49 -8.75 -0.01 -6.43
CA THR A 49 -7.68 -0.37 -7.38
C THR A 49 -7.88 -1.71 -8.07
N ASN A 50 -8.73 -2.57 -7.51
CA ASN A 50 -9.07 -3.90 -8.03
C ASN A 50 -7.83 -4.73 -8.43
N ALA A 51 -6.75 -4.63 -7.66
CA ALA A 51 -5.46 -5.26 -7.95
C ALA A 51 -5.53 -6.79 -7.80
N LEU A 52 -6.42 -7.31 -6.95
CA LEU A 52 -6.72 -8.75 -6.85
C LEU A 52 -7.39 -9.30 -8.11
N SER A 53 -8.39 -8.58 -8.65
CA SER A 53 -9.18 -9.03 -9.79
C SER A 53 -8.53 -8.74 -11.15
N ASN A 54 -7.71 -7.69 -11.23
CA ASN A 54 -7.10 -7.22 -12.47
C ASN A 54 -5.57 -7.09 -12.32
N GLU A 55 -4.84 -8.04 -12.88
CA GLU A 55 -3.36 -8.05 -12.89
C GLU A 55 -2.72 -6.83 -13.59
N ASN A 56 -3.51 -6.13 -14.42
CA ASN A 56 -3.14 -4.91 -15.13
C ASN A 56 -3.67 -3.64 -14.47
N SER A 57 -4.11 -3.70 -13.20
CA SER A 57 -4.41 -2.51 -12.40
C SER A 57 -3.29 -1.48 -12.54
N GLU A 58 -3.66 -0.23 -12.88
CA GLU A 58 -2.67 0.82 -13.15
C GLU A 58 -1.81 1.07 -11.92
N PHE A 59 -2.40 1.06 -10.72
CA PHE A 59 -1.69 1.16 -9.44
C PHE A 59 -0.70 0.02 -9.23
N ARG A 60 -1.08 -1.22 -9.49
CA ARG A 60 -0.16 -2.37 -9.36
C ARG A 60 0.99 -2.29 -10.36
N ARG A 61 0.70 -1.88 -11.61
CA ARG A 61 1.71 -1.69 -12.66
C ARG A 61 2.68 -0.59 -12.29
N MET A 62 2.19 0.55 -11.80
CA MET A 62 3.04 1.66 -11.35
C MET A 62 3.86 1.27 -10.12
N GLY A 63 3.25 0.57 -9.16
CA GLY A 63 3.92 -0.02 -8.00
C GLY A 63 5.13 -0.88 -8.38
N ARG A 64 4.95 -1.82 -9.32
CA ARG A 64 6.05 -2.66 -9.83
C ARG A 64 7.15 -1.85 -10.53
N LYS A 65 6.79 -0.79 -11.27
CA LYS A 65 7.77 0.06 -11.97
C LYS A 65 8.68 0.84 -11.02
N ILE A 66 8.24 1.12 -9.80
CA ILE A 66 9.06 1.83 -8.81
C ILE A 66 10.28 0.99 -8.40
N PHE A 67 10.07 -0.30 -8.16
CA PHE A 67 11.13 -1.21 -7.71
C PHE A 67 11.88 -1.90 -8.85
N ALA A 68 11.38 -1.80 -10.09
CA ALA A 68 12.06 -2.33 -11.26
C ALA A 68 13.33 -1.51 -11.56
N PRO A 69 14.52 -2.13 -11.59
CA PRO A 69 15.74 -1.44 -11.96
C PRO A 69 15.65 -1.02 -13.43
N THR A 70 15.60 0.29 -13.67
CA THR A 70 15.70 0.83 -15.03
C THR A 70 17.12 1.35 -15.25
N TRP A 71 17.67 1.12 -16.46
CA TRP A 71 18.98 1.68 -16.84
C TRP A 71 19.04 3.19 -16.60
N LYS A 72 17.96 3.91 -16.91
CA LYS A 72 17.83 5.35 -16.65
C LYS A 72 17.93 5.69 -15.16
N SER A 73 17.26 4.94 -14.27
CA SER A 73 17.35 5.15 -12.82
C SER A 73 18.74 4.78 -12.27
N MET A 74 19.33 3.69 -12.74
CA MET A 74 20.67 3.27 -12.34
C MET A 74 21.73 4.31 -12.76
N LEU A 75 21.67 4.80 -13.99
CA LEU A 75 22.54 5.88 -14.47
C LEU A 75 22.33 7.16 -13.67
N ARG A 76 21.07 7.53 -13.39
CA ARG A 76 20.72 8.71 -12.59
C ARG A 76 21.30 8.63 -11.17
N ASN A 77 21.15 7.47 -10.50
CA ASN A 77 21.69 7.25 -9.16
C ASN A 77 23.22 7.26 -9.17
N LYS A 78 23.86 6.63 -10.15
CA LYS A 78 25.31 6.68 -10.32
C LYS A 78 25.81 8.11 -10.56
N LEU A 79 25.13 8.89 -11.38
CA LEU A 79 25.48 10.31 -11.59
C LEU A 79 25.34 11.13 -10.31
N ARG A 80 24.32 10.88 -9.49
CA ARG A 80 24.15 11.52 -8.18
C ARG A 80 25.29 11.16 -7.22
N ASP A 81 25.67 9.88 -7.16
CA ASP A 81 26.66 9.39 -6.21
C ASP A 81 28.09 9.78 -6.61
N PHE A 82 28.42 9.79 -7.90
CA PHE A 82 29.76 10.12 -8.41
C PHE A 82 29.95 11.60 -8.78
N PHE A 83 28.89 12.31 -9.17
CA PHE A 83 28.94 13.70 -9.61
C PHE A 83 27.81 14.55 -8.99
N PRO A 84 27.78 14.70 -7.64
CA PRO A 84 26.68 15.36 -6.93
C PRO A 84 26.47 16.82 -7.38
N TRP A 85 27.54 17.55 -7.68
CA TRP A 85 27.47 18.93 -8.16
C TRP A 85 26.78 19.05 -9.54
N PHE A 86 27.13 18.17 -10.48
CA PHE A 86 26.51 18.13 -11.81
C PHE A 86 25.04 17.69 -11.73
N TYR A 87 24.76 16.72 -10.87
CA TYR A 87 23.40 16.28 -10.61
C TYR A 87 22.54 17.38 -9.99
N GLN A 88 23.07 18.18 -9.06
CA GLN A 88 22.35 19.29 -8.46
C GLN A 88 22.01 20.38 -9.49
N MET A 89 22.88 20.61 -10.48
CA MET A 89 22.64 21.55 -11.57
C MET A 89 21.58 21.02 -12.57
N LEU A 90 21.61 19.73 -12.90
CA LEU A 90 20.71 19.12 -13.90
C LEU A 90 19.42 18.52 -13.34
N GLY A 91 19.34 18.33 -12.02
CA GLY A 91 18.22 17.65 -11.36
C GLY A 91 16.86 18.30 -11.64
N TYR A 92 16.84 19.63 -11.74
CA TYR A 92 15.64 20.41 -12.09
C TYR A 92 15.19 20.26 -13.55
N VAL A 93 16.08 19.85 -14.45
CA VAL A 93 15.81 19.71 -15.90
C VAL A 93 15.46 18.25 -16.27
N LEU A 94 15.60 17.32 -15.32
CA LEU A 94 15.30 15.92 -15.57
C LEU A 94 13.79 15.71 -15.81
N PRO A 95 13.41 15.00 -16.87
CA PRO A 95 12.00 14.78 -17.17
C PRO A 95 11.35 13.91 -16.10
N GLN A 96 10.10 14.28 -15.77
CA GLN A 96 9.21 13.47 -14.96
C GLN A 96 9.05 12.07 -15.57
N THR A 97 9.13 11.07 -14.71
CA THR A 97 8.90 9.68 -15.08
C THR A 97 7.40 9.43 -15.30
N GLU A 98 7.06 8.30 -15.93
CA GLU A 98 5.67 7.85 -16.07
C GLU A 98 4.99 7.69 -14.70
N VAL A 99 5.75 7.24 -13.70
CA VAL A 99 5.27 7.08 -12.31
C VAL A 99 4.95 8.44 -11.72
N ASP A 100 5.82 9.44 -11.88
CA ASP A 100 5.61 10.80 -11.37
C ASP A 100 4.33 11.40 -11.96
N LYS A 101 4.16 11.29 -13.28
CA LYS A 101 2.97 11.79 -13.99
C LYS A 101 1.70 11.08 -13.53
N PHE A 102 1.76 9.77 -13.31
CA PHE A 102 0.63 8.99 -12.82
C PHE A 102 0.19 9.47 -11.43
N PHE A 103 1.10 9.54 -10.46
CA PHE A 103 0.73 9.91 -9.10
C PHE A 103 0.30 11.38 -8.96
N ILE A 104 0.95 12.30 -9.70
CA ILE A 104 0.49 13.69 -9.78
C ILE A 104 -0.94 13.73 -10.32
N ARG A 105 -1.19 13.08 -11.46
CA ARG A 105 -2.51 13.05 -12.10
C ARG A 105 -3.57 12.50 -11.16
N VAL A 106 -3.37 11.31 -10.61
CA VAL A 106 -4.35 10.64 -9.73
C VAL A 106 -4.69 11.51 -8.52
N VAL A 107 -3.68 12.08 -7.86
CA VAL A 107 -3.90 12.87 -6.64
C VAL A 107 -4.63 14.17 -6.96
N VAL A 108 -4.19 14.90 -7.99
CA VAL A 108 -4.83 16.16 -8.41
C VAL A 108 -6.26 15.93 -8.89
N GLU A 109 -6.47 14.97 -9.79
CA GLU A 109 -7.81 14.65 -10.32
C GLU A 109 -8.75 14.20 -9.20
N THR A 110 -8.28 13.41 -8.23
CA THR A 110 -9.10 12.97 -7.10
C THR A 110 -9.48 14.13 -6.19
N MET A 111 -8.54 15.02 -5.86
CA MET A 111 -8.84 16.23 -5.07
C MET A 111 -9.85 17.13 -5.79
N ASP A 112 -9.62 17.41 -7.08
CA ASP A 112 -10.47 18.28 -7.91
C ASP A 112 -11.87 17.69 -8.10
N TYR A 113 -11.96 16.38 -8.33
CA TYR A 113 -13.24 15.68 -8.45
C TYR A 113 -14.04 15.80 -7.15
N ARG A 114 -13.41 15.56 -6.00
CA ARG A 114 -14.09 15.65 -4.71
C ARG A 114 -14.51 17.07 -4.35
N GLU A 115 -13.70 18.07 -4.70
CA GLU A 115 -14.05 19.48 -4.52
C GLU A 115 -15.27 19.86 -5.34
N LYS A 116 -15.28 19.52 -6.64
CA LYS A 116 -16.41 19.81 -7.54
C LYS A 116 -17.72 19.13 -7.12
N ASN A 117 -17.63 17.94 -6.55
CA ASN A 117 -18.80 17.15 -6.15
C ASN A 117 -19.14 17.25 -4.66
N ASN A 118 -18.46 18.10 -3.88
CA ASN A 118 -18.65 18.23 -2.43
C ASN A 118 -18.55 16.90 -1.66
N ILE A 119 -17.61 16.03 -2.04
CA ILE A 119 -17.40 14.73 -1.41
C ILE A 119 -16.38 14.86 -0.27
N ILE A 120 -16.74 14.32 0.90
CA ILE A 120 -15.87 14.21 2.08
C ILE A 120 -15.86 12.75 2.53
N ARG A 121 -14.68 12.14 2.54
CA ARG A 121 -14.40 10.76 2.94
C ARG A 121 -13.55 10.65 4.22
N ASN A 122 -12.91 11.76 4.65
CA ASN A 122 -12.02 11.84 5.80
C ASN A 122 -10.82 10.87 5.71
N ASP A 123 -10.22 10.79 4.53
CA ASP A 123 -9.02 10.00 4.25
C ASP A 123 -7.78 10.89 4.03
N PHE A 124 -6.70 10.29 3.55
CA PHE A 124 -5.44 11.01 3.32
C PHE A 124 -5.57 12.07 2.22
N ILE A 125 -6.33 11.81 1.15
CA ILE A 125 -6.57 12.80 0.08
C ILE A 125 -7.34 14.01 0.62
N ASP A 126 -8.33 13.80 1.49
CA ASP A 126 -9.03 14.93 2.11
C ASP A 126 -8.11 15.74 3.02
N THR A 127 -7.18 15.08 3.72
CA THR A 127 -6.14 15.78 4.50
C THR A 127 -5.26 16.64 3.60
N LEU A 128 -4.83 16.13 2.45
CA LEU A 128 -4.05 16.91 1.47
C LEU A 128 -4.84 18.08 0.90
N ARG A 129 -6.14 17.92 0.67
CA ARG A 129 -7.04 18.99 0.21
C ARG A 129 -7.18 20.08 1.26
N GLU A 130 -7.34 19.72 2.53
CA GLU A 130 -7.38 20.69 3.63
C GLU A 130 -6.05 21.45 3.77
N LEU A 131 -4.91 20.80 3.55
CA LEU A 131 -3.60 21.47 3.48
C LEU A 131 -3.50 22.42 2.28
N LYS A 132 -4.05 22.06 1.11
CA LYS A 132 -4.11 22.93 -0.07
C LYS A 132 -4.95 24.19 0.18
N LYS A 133 -6.04 24.07 0.94
CA LYS A 133 -6.93 25.21 1.30
C LYS A 133 -6.33 26.12 2.37
N HIS A 134 -5.49 25.57 3.23
CA HIS A 134 -4.90 26.25 4.39
C HIS A 134 -3.36 26.23 4.37
N PRO A 135 -2.72 26.82 3.33
CA PRO A 135 -1.26 26.80 3.21
C PRO A 135 -0.56 27.50 4.39
N GLU A 136 -1.23 28.42 5.08
CA GLU A 136 -0.72 29.11 6.28
C GLU A 136 -0.39 28.17 7.45
N LYS A 137 -0.97 26.96 7.47
CA LYS A 137 -0.64 25.94 8.49
C LYS A 137 0.76 25.36 8.31
N MET A 138 1.39 25.56 7.16
CA MET A 138 2.74 25.08 6.83
C MET A 138 3.69 26.27 6.75
N ALA A 139 4.37 26.57 7.87
CA ALA A 139 5.33 27.67 7.92
C ALA A 139 6.55 27.35 7.01
N ASN A 140 6.80 28.22 6.03
CA ASN A 140 7.95 28.17 5.11
C ASN A 140 7.96 27.02 4.09
N ILE A 141 6.82 26.37 3.82
CA ILE A 141 6.72 25.34 2.76
C ILE A 141 5.67 25.76 1.75
N GLU A 142 6.07 25.92 0.49
CA GLU A 142 5.14 26.17 -0.61
C GLU A 142 4.34 24.90 -0.93
N ILE A 143 3.01 24.99 -0.79
CA ILE A 143 2.11 23.88 -1.09
C ILE A 143 1.83 23.81 -2.59
N THR A 144 2.63 23.01 -3.28
CA THR A 144 2.46 22.70 -4.70
C THR A 144 1.74 21.37 -4.91
N GLU A 145 1.10 21.19 -6.07
CA GLU A 145 0.47 19.91 -6.43
C GLU A 145 1.49 18.77 -6.48
N SER A 146 2.70 19.06 -6.95
CA SER A 146 3.82 18.13 -6.93
C SER A 146 4.19 17.73 -5.51
N LEU A 147 4.17 18.65 -4.54
CA LEU A 147 4.45 18.33 -3.14
C LEU A 147 3.36 17.41 -2.57
N LEU A 148 2.09 17.74 -2.75
CA LEU A 148 0.96 16.93 -2.27
C LEU A 148 0.98 15.53 -2.89
N ALA A 149 1.21 15.43 -4.19
CA ALA A 149 1.34 14.17 -4.90
C ALA A 149 2.54 13.36 -4.41
N SER A 150 3.66 14.02 -4.11
CA SER A 150 4.85 13.35 -3.57
C SER A 150 4.57 12.75 -2.19
N GLN A 151 3.81 13.43 -1.33
CA GLN A 151 3.43 12.86 -0.04
C GLN A 151 2.51 11.64 -0.21
N ALA A 152 1.48 11.74 -1.05
CA ALA A 152 0.63 10.59 -1.38
C ALA A 152 1.42 9.41 -1.96
N PHE A 153 2.37 9.68 -2.84
CA PHE A 153 3.26 8.68 -3.40
C PHE A 153 4.06 7.95 -2.32
N VAL A 154 4.67 8.67 -1.37
CA VAL A 154 5.43 8.05 -0.27
C VAL A 154 4.52 7.18 0.61
N PHE A 155 3.31 7.65 0.94
CA PHE A 155 2.33 6.85 1.68
C PHE A 155 1.91 5.58 0.93
N PHE A 156 1.70 5.67 -0.39
CA PHE A 156 1.42 4.51 -1.22
C PHE A 156 2.56 3.49 -1.12
N LEU A 157 3.79 3.91 -1.39
CA LEU A 157 4.99 3.06 -1.35
C LEU A 157 5.16 2.36 -0.01
N ALA A 158 5.13 3.13 1.07
CA ALA A 158 5.31 2.62 2.41
C ALA A 158 4.21 1.62 2.77
N GLY A 159 2.96 1.90 2.39
CA GLY A 159 1.82 1.06 2.71
C GLY A 159 1.80 -0.29 2.01
N PHE A 160 2.13 -0.34 0.71
CA PHE A 160 1.99 -1.59 -0.04
C PHE A 160 3.20 -2.52 0.05
N GLU A 161 4.43 -2.02 -0.11
CA GLU A 161 5.62 -2.89 -0.29
C GLU A 161 6.13 -3.48 1.03
N THR A 162 6.14 -2.67 2.10
CA THR A 162 6.61 -3.15 3.40
C THR A 162 5.66 -4.20 3.96
N SER A 163 4.36 -3.89 3.97
CA SER A 163 3.30 -4.79 4.42
C SER A 163 3.26 -6.09 3.61
N SER A 164 3.39 -6.03 2.27
CA SER A 164 3.38 -7.24 1.44
C SER A 164 4.57 -8.14 1.75
N THR A 165 5.76 -7.54 1.89
CA THR A 165 6.99 -8.27 2.23
C THR A 165 6.87 -8.94 3.61
N THR A 166 6.38 -8.21 4.62
CA THR A 166 6.16 -8.76 5.96
C THR A 166 5.15 -9.91 5.95
N ILE A 167 4.01 -9.75 5.27
CA ILE A 167 2.99 -10.83 5.20
C ILE A 167 3.55 -12.03 4.43
N SER A 168 4.24 -11.83 3.30
CA SER A 168 4.82 -12.94 2.54
C SER A 168 5.87 -13.71 3.33
N ASN A 169 6.69 -13.02 4.12
CA ASN A 169 7.69 -13.67 4.98
C ASN A 169 7.01 -14.40 6.15
N ALA A 170 5.97 -13.83 6.74
CA ALA A 170 5.21 -14.49 7.80
C ALA A 170 4.56 -15.79 7.27
N LEU A 171 3.98 -15.76 6.06
CA LEU A 171 3.44 -16.95 5.42
C LEU A 171 4.51 -18.01 5.16
N TYR A 172 5.70 -17.60 4.73
CA TYR A 172 6.85 -18.49 4.53
C TYR A 172 7.29 -19.17 5.83
N GLU A 173 7.48 -18.40 6.90
CA GLU A 173 7.89 -18.93 8.21
C GLU A 173 6.83 -19.85 8.80
N LEU A 174 5.54 -19.52 8.66
CA LEU A 174 4.44 -20.38 9.12
C LEU A 174 4.41 -21.71 8.34
N ALA A 175 4.66 -21.68 7.03
CA ALA A 175 4.71 -22.89 6.21
C ALA A 175 5.87 -23.82 6.58
N LEU A 176 7.02 -23.27 7.00
CA LEU A 176 8.17 -24.04 7.48
C LEU A 176 8.01 -24.54 8.93
N ASN A 177 7.14 -23.91 9.72
CA ASN A 177 6.96 -24.21 11.14
C ASN A 177 5.50 -24.61 11.46
N PRO A 178 5.04 -25.83 11.08
CA PRO A 178 3.65 -26.25 11.26
C PRO A 178 3.13 -26.12 12.70
N ASN A 179 3.97 -26.42 13.70
CA ASN A 179 3.60 -26.28 15.12
C ASN A 179 3.26 -24.82 15.50
N ILE A 180 3.97 -23.84 14.93
CA ILE A 180 3.70 -22.41 15.13
C ILE A 180 2.42 -22.03 14.39
N GLN A 181 2.25 -22.51 13.16
CA GLN A 181 1.06 -22.28 12.35
C GLN A 181 -0.21 -22.79 13.03
N ASP A 182 -0.19 -24.02 13.55
CA ASP A 182 -1.33 -24.62 14.24
C ASP A 182 -1.64 -23.88 15.55
N LYS A 183 -0.61 -23.48 16.30
CA LYS A 183 -0.79 -22.69 17.51
C LYS A 183 -1.42 -21.33 17.23
N LEU A 184 -0.99 -20.64 16.17
CA LEU A 184 -1.59 -19.39 15.74
C LEU A 184 -3.05 -19.59 15.29
N ARG A 185 -3.30 -20.62 14.50
CA ARG A 185 -4.65 -20.96 14.03
C ARG A 185 -5.59 -21.24 15.21
N ASN A 186 -5.11 -21.92 16.25
CA ASN A 186 -5.89 -22.18 17.46
C ASN A 186 -6.25 -20.88 18.17
N GLU A 187 -5.32 -19.95 18.37
CA GLU A 187 -5.64 -18.63 18.95
C GLU A 187 -6.71 -17.91 18.12
N ILE A 188 -6.54 -17.84 16.80
CA ILE A 188 -7.50 -17.18 15.91
C ILE A 188 -8.89 -17.82 16.02
N ASN A 189 -8.97 -19.16 16.04
CA ASN A 189 -10.22 -19.89 16.16
C ASN A 189 -10.89 -19.70 17.53
N GLU A 190 -10.11 -19.67 18.62
CA GLU A 190 -10.62 -19.40 19.96
C GLU A 190 -11.28 -18.02 20.02
N TYR A 191 -10.65 -17.00 19.46
CA TYR A 191 -11.23 -15.66 19.36
C TYR A 191 -12.44 -15.63 18.42
N HIS A 192 -12.40 -16.33 17.29
CA HIS A 192 -13.55 -16.41 16.37
C HIS A 192 -14.78 -17.00 17.06
N VAL A 193 -14.64 -18.11 17.79
CA VAL A 193 -15.76 -18.72 18.55
C VAL A 193 -16.22 -17.81 19.69
N LYS A 194 -15.28 -17.22 20.45
CA LYS A 194 -15.58 -16.36 21.61
C LYS A 194 -16.41 -15.13 21.24
N TYR A 195 -16.24 -14.61 20.03
CA TYR A 195 -16.94 -13.40 19.56
C TYR A 195 -17.94 -13.71 18.43
N ASN A 196 -18.48 -14.94 18.34
CA ASN A 196 -19.51 -15.34 17.37
C ASN A 196 -19.15 -15.03 15.90
N GLY A 197 -17.86 -15.08 15.57
CA GLY A 197 -17.34 -14.80 14.25
C GLY A 197 -17.09 -13.32 13.95
N ASP A 198 -17.46 -12.41 14.86
CA ASP A 198 -17.20 -10.98 14.67
C ASP A 198 -15.71 -10.67 14.77
N LEU A 199 -15.15 -10.09 13.70
CA LEU A 199 -13.79 -9.59 13.66
C LEU A 199 -13.81 -8.06 13.77
N THR A 200 -13.31 -7.52 14.88
CA THR A 200 -13.18 -6.08 15.10
C THR A 200 -11.74 -5.68 15.38
N TYR A 201 -11.42 -4.40 15.21
CA TYR A 201 -10.10 -3.85 15.54
C TYR A 201 -9.65 -4.22 16.97
N ASP A 202 -10.55 -4.07 17.94
CA ASP A 202 -10.25 -4.35 19.35
C ASP A 202 -10.08 -5.85 19.64
N ILE A 203 -10.70 -6.72 18.83
CA ILE A 203 -10.52 -8.17 18.95
C ILE A 203 -9.16 -8.59 18.42
N ILE A 204 -8.75 -8.11 17.23
CA ILE A 204 -7.44 -8.42 16.65
C ILE A 204 -6.32 -7.99 17.60
N LYS A 205 -6.46 -6.81 18.23
CA LYS A 205 -5.46 -6.27 19.15
C LYS A 205 -5.25 -7.14 20.42
N LYS A 206 -6.18 -8.05 20.73
CA LYS A 206 -6.08 -8.98 21.87
C LYS A 206 -5.40 -10.30 21.52
N MET A 207 -5.09 -10.55 20.25
CA MET A 207 -4.43 -11.78 19.79
C MET A 207 -2.92 -11.69 20.02
N ASP A 208 -2.49 -12.07 21.22
CA ASP A 208 -1.09 -11.93 21.67
C ASP A 208 -0.11 -12.79 20.86
N TYR A 209 -0.52 -13.99 20.42
CA TYR A 209 0.33 -14.88 19.64
C TYR A 209 0.44 -14.43 18.19
N LEU A 210 -0.63 -13.90 17.59
CA LEU A 210 -0.59 -13.20 16.30
C LEU A 210 0.46 -12.08 16.30
N ASP A 211 0.46 -11.23 17.33
CA ASP A 211 1.47 -10.17 17.48
C ASP A 211 2.90 -10.73 17.60
N LYS A 212 3.10 -11.83 18.34
CA LYS A 212 4.40 -12.52 18.43
C LYS A 212 4.88 -13.08 17.09
N VAL A 213 3.98 -13.62 16.27
CA VAL A 213 4.33 -14.16 14.94
C VAL A 213 4.85 -13.05 14.03
N PHE A 214 4.15 -11.90 13.98
CA PHE A 214 4.62 -10.77 13.19
C PHE A 214 5.93 -10.18 13.73
N LYS A 215 6.08 -10.06 15.05
CA LYS A 215 7.34 -9.59 15.67
C LYS A 215 8.52 -10.55 15.48
N GLY A 216 8.28 -11.85 15.34
CA GLY A 216 9.32 -12.83 15.02
C GLY A 216 9.70 -12.86 13.54
N THR A 217 8.87 -12.26 12.68
CA THR A 217 9.09 -12.15 11.23
C THR A 217 9.83 -10.86 10.84
N LEU A 218 9.57 -9.78 11.58
CA LEU A 218 10.19 -8.45 11.41
C LEU A 218 11.60 -8.40 12.01
#